data_AF-A0AAU2EXV5-F1
#
_entry.id   AF-A0AAU2EXV5-F1
#
_cell.length_a   1.000
_cell.length_b   1.000
_cell.length_c   1.000
_cell.angle_alpha   90.00
_cell.angle_beta   90.00
_cell.angle_gamma   90.00
#
_symmetry.space_group_name_H-M   'P 1'
#
loop_
_entity.id
_entity.type
_entity.pdbx_description
1 polymer ?
#
loop_
_entity_poly.entity_id
_entity_poly.type
_entity_poly.pdbx_seq_one_letter_code
_entity_poly.pdbx_strand_id
1 'polypeptide(L)'
;MSDPQQLRYTVDITSKDIDAIEAFLTTRTAEQLTAHEPGTTEHRMAGAVEWGVQDLVVDARIALEWLADPEQADLHGGLDLRHDLGRAWNLLVRMTNPWRRHPGHDTARWCRVTYTNAQSEKDMKRGVERARAARESREAASA
;
A
#
# COMPACT_ATOMS: atom_id res chain seq x y z
N MET A 1 -9.46 -21.77 -11.64
CA MET A 1 -8.38 -20.86 -11.20
C MET A 1 -8.82 -19.47 -11.60
N SER A 2 -9.26 -18.64 -10.64
CA SER A 2 -9.63 -17.25 -10.93
C SER A 2 -8.37 -16.47 -11.27
N ASP A 3 -8.41 -15.72 -12.37
CA ASP A 3 -7.36 -14.76 -12.73
C ASP A 3 -7.04 -13.88 -11.52
N PRO A 4 -5.76 -13.67 -11.15
CA PRO A 4 -5.42 -12.81 -10.03
C PRO A 4 -5.85 -11.37 -10.38
N GLN A 5 -7.03 -10.99 -9.88
CA GLN A 5 -7.60 -9.69 -10.13
C GLN A 5 -6.68 -8.62 -9.55
N GLN A 6 -6.32 -7.64 -10.36
CA GLN A 6 -5.49 -6.50 -9.94
C GLN A 6 -6.11 -5.81 -8.71
N LEU A 7 -5.28 -5.50 -7.70
CA LEU A 7 -5.70 -4.72 -6.54
C LEU A 7 -6.04 -3.29 -6.96
N ARG A 8 -7.33 -2.94 -6.96
CA ARG A 8 -7.78 -1.61 -7.38
C ARG A 8 -8.06 -0.70 -6.19
N TYR A 9 -8.60 -1.25 -5.12
CA TYR A 9 -9.04 -0.52 -3.95
C TYR A 9 -8.37 -1.02 -2.68
N THR A 10 -8.28 -0.16 -1.66
CA THR A 10 -7.80 -0.59 -0.34
C THR A 10 -8.63 -1.76 0.21
N VAL A 11 -9.96 -1.73 0.03
CA VAL A 11 -10.85 -2.83 0.49
C VAL A 11 -10.58 -4.17 -0.17
N ASP A 12 -9.81 -4.20 -1.26
CA ASP A 12 -9.46 -5.45 -1.95
C ASP A 12 -8.20 -6.11 -1.37
N ILE A 13 -7.46 -5.40 -0.50
CA ILE A 13 -6.24 -5.87 0.15
C ILE A 13 -6.62 -6.89 1.23
N THR A 14 -5.94 -8.03 1.20
CA THR A 14 -6.15 -9.14 2.14
C THR A 14 -4.87 -9.45 2.91
N SER A 15 -4.98 -10.21 4.01
CA SER A 15 -3.79 -10.71 4.75
C SER A 15 -2.84 -11.49 3.85
N LYS A 16 -3.35 -12.23 2.86
CA LYS A 16 -2.52 -12.97 1.89
C LYS A 16 -1.65 -12.04 1.04
N ASP A 17 -2.16 -10.86 0.71
CA ASP A 17 -1.38 -9.87 -0.04
C ASP A 17 -0.23 -9.33 0.81
N ILE A 18 -0.47 -9.12 2.11
CA ILE A 18 0.55 -8.70 3.08
C ILE A 18 1.59 -9.80 3.30
N ASP A 19 1.15 -11.05 3.49
CA ASP A 19 2.06 -12.19 3.70
C ASP A 19 2.95 -12.42 2.47
N ALA A 20 2.40 -12.28 1.26
CA ALA A 20 3.15 -12.45 0.03
C ALA A 20 4.25 -11.39 -0.15
N ILE A 21 3.94 -10.12 0.15
CA ILE A 21 4.92 -9.03 0.00
C ILE A 21 5.97 -9.04 1.12
N GLU A 22 5.57 -9.42 2.35
CA GLU A 22 6.48 -9.66 3.47
C GLU A 22 7.48 -10.75 3.10
N ALA A 23 7.01 -11.94 2.73
CA ALA A 23 7.88 -13.06 2.38
C ALA A 23 8.88 -12.68 1.27
N PHE A 24 8.42 -11.93 0.26
CA PHE A 24 9.27 -11.47 -0.84
C PHE A 24 10.37 -10.50 -0.37
N LEU A 25 10.03 -9.52 0.45
CA LEU A 25 10.98 -8.50 0.92
C LEU A 25 11.93 -9.08 1.98
N THR A 26 11.41 -9.84 2.94
CA THR A 26 12.20 -10.47 4.01
C THR A 26 13.22 -11.44 3.46
N THR A 27 12.88 -12.24 2.44
CA THR A 27 13.85 -13.13 1.79
C THR A 27 15.07 -12.35 1.28
N ARG A 28 14.84 -11.20 0.65
CA ARG A 28 15.91 -10.38 0.07
C ARG A 28 16.72 -9.64 1.10
N THR A 29 16.09 -9.10 2.15
CA THR A 29 16.82 -8.46 3.24
C THR A 29 17.66 -9.49 4.01
N ALA A 30 17.13 -10.69 4.24
CA ALA A 30 17.86 -11.78 4.88
C ALA A 30 19.07 -12.25 4.06
N GLU A 31 18.93 -12.36 2.72
CA GLU A 31 20.04 -12.64 1.81
C GLU A 31 21.16 -11.59 1.94
N GLN A 32 20.81 -10.31 1.98
CA GLN A 32 21.79 -9.22 2.14
C GLN A 32 22.45 -9.24 3.54
N LEU A 33 21.66 -9.45 4.59
CA LEU A 33 22.18 -9.56 5.96
C LEU A 33 23.17 -10.72 6.11
N THR A 34 22.91 -11.84 5.43
CA THR A 34 23.78 -13.03 5.44
C THR A 34 25.03 -12.84 4.59
N ALA A 35 24.92 -12.14 3.46
CA ALA A 35 26.02 -11.92 2.52
C ALA A 35 27.08 -10.93 3.03
N HIS A 36 26.73 -10.07 3.98
CA HIS A 36 27.60 -8.99 4.46
C HIS A 36 27.92 -9.13 5.96
N GLU A 37 29.18 -8.92 6.31
CA GLU A 37 29.65 -9.00 7.69
C GLU A 37 28.89 -8.01 8.60
N PRO A 38 28.48 -8.43 9.81
CA PRO A 38 27.88 -7.52 10.79
C PRO A 38 28.74 -6.28 11.05
N GLY A 39 28.11 -5.11 11.04
CA GLY A 39 28.81 -3.82 11.24
C GLY A 39 29.32 -3.17 9.96
N THR A 40 29.16 -3.79 8.79
CA THR A 40 29.33 -3.11 7.50
C THR A 40 28.16 -2.16 7.21
N THR A 41 28.34 -1.24 6.27
CA THR A 41 27.28 -0.30 5.87
C THR A 41 26.14 -1.04 5.18
N GLU A 42 26.46 -2.01 4.33
CA GLU A 42 25.53 -2.87 3.61
C GLU A 42 24.66 -3.67 4.58
N HIS A 43 25.27 -4.30 5.59
CA HIS A 43 24.54 -5.03 6.63
C HIS A 43 23.60 -4.10 7.41
N ARG A 44 24.07 -2.92 7.83
CA ARG A 44 23.22 -1.94 8.53
C ARG A 44 22.06 -1.45 7.67
N MET A 45 22.30 -1.21 6.38
CA MET A 45 21.26 -0.79 5.46
C MET A 45 20.22 -1.89 5.25
N ALA A 46 20.65 -3.13 5.03
CA ALA A 46 19.75 -4.27 4.90
C ALA A 46 18.89 -4.46 6.15
N GLY A 47 19.49 -4.35 7.34
CA GLY A 47 18.77 -4.38 8.61
C GLY A 47 17.76 -3.26 8.71
N ALA A 48 18.15 -2.00 8.48
CA ALA A 48 17.22 -0.87 8.52
C ALA A 48 16.02 -1.03 7.56
N VAL A 49 16.25 -1.62 6.37
CA VAL A 49 15.16 -1.96 5.44
C VAL A 49 14.28 -3.06 6.00
N GLU A 50 14.85 -4.13 6.57
CA GLU A 50 14.09 -5.21 7.20
C GLU A 50 13.16 -4.72 8.33
N TRP A 51 13.68 -3.88 9.23
CA TRP A 51 12.88 -3.25 10.30
C TRP A 51 11.74 -2.42 9.72
N GLY A 52 12.01 -1.61 8.69
CA GLY A 52 10.97 -0.83 8.02
C GLY A 52 9.90 -1.70 7.34
N VAL A 53 10.27 -2.87 6.81
CA VAL A 53 9.29 -3.84 6.27
C VAL A 53 8.42 -4.40 7.40
N GLN A 54 9.03 -4.80 8.52
CA GLN A 54 8.30 -5.35 9.67
C GLN A 54 7.29 -4.35 10.24
N ASP A 55 7.70 -3.09 10.45
CA ASP A 55 6.80 -2.04 10.95
C ASP A 55 5.58 -1.86 10.03
N LEU A 56 5.80 -1.76 8.72
CA LEU A 56 4.71 -1.59 7.74
C LEU A 56 3.79 -2.82 7.66
N VAL A 57 4.34 -4.03 7.84
CA VAL A 57 3.56 -5.27 7.87
C VAL A 57 2.70 -5.33 9.12
N VAL A 58 3.25 -4.97 10.28
CA VAL A 58 2.51 -4.88 11.55
C VAL A 58 1.37 -3.88 11.43
N ASP A 59 1.64 -2.67 10.94
CA ASP A 59 0.62 -1.64 10.71
C ASP A 59 -0.51 -2.15 9.81
N ALA A 60 -0.16 -2.80 8.70
CA ALA A 60 -1.14 -3.35 7.76
C ALA A 60 -1.98 -4.48 8.38
N ARG A 61 -1.36 -5.36 9.17
CA ARG A 61 -2.05 -6.47 9.86
C ARG A 61 -3.01 -5.95 10.92
N ILE A 62 -2.59 -5.00 11.75
CA ILE A 62 -3.45 -4.36 12.77
C ILE A 62 -4.64 -3.68 12.10
N ALA A 63 -4.41 -2.92 11.01
CA ALA A 63 -5.50 -2.28 10.28
C ALA A 63 -6.49 -3.32 9.71
N LEU A 64 -6.01 -4.42 9.14
CA LEU A 64 -6.88 -5.51 8.65
C LEU A 64 -7.68 -6.17 9.77
N GLU A 65 -7.04 -6.44 10.92
CA GLU A 65 -7.68 -7.02 12.09
C GLU A 65 -8.80 -6.13 12.63
N TRP A 66 -8.52 -4.85 12.85
CA TRP A 66 -9.52 -3.89 13.33
C TRP A 66 -10.62 -3.60 12.30
N LEU A 67 -10.33 -3.71 11.00
CA LEU A 67 -11.35 -3.59 9.96
C LEU A 67 -12.28 -4.81 9.88
N ALA A 68 -11.84 -5.97 10.37
CA ALA A 68 -12.66 -7.18 10.43
C ALA A 68 -13.61 -7.18 11.65
N ASP A 69 -13.30 -6.40 12.68
CA ASP A 69 -14.13 -6.22 13.87
C ASP A 69 -14.97 -4.92 13.77
N PRO A 70 -16.31 -5.00 13.67
CA PRO A 70 -17.16 -3.82 13.60
C PRO A 70 -17.02 -2.84 14.77
N GLU A 71 -16.78 -3.33 15.99
CA GLU A 71 -16.63 -2.47 17.17
C GLU A 71 -15.33 -1.68 17.10
N GLN A 72 -14.23 -2.32 16.69
CA GLN A 72 -12.95 -1.65 16.50
C GLN A 72 -12.98 -0.68 15.31
N ALA A 73 -13.64 -1.09 14.22
CA ALA A 73 -13.80 -0.24 13.04
C ALA A 73 -14.59 1.04 13.35
N ASP A 74 -15.57 0.99 14.26
CA ASP A 74 -16.28 2.19 14.71
C ASP A 74 -15.40 3.03 15.64
N LEU A 75 -14.77 2.41 16.64
CA LEU A 75 -13.92 3.10 17.63
C LEU A 75 -12.75 3.86 16.99
N HIS A 76 -12.07 3.25 16.03
CA HIS A 76 -10.87 3.80 15.40
C HIS A 76 -11.14 4.58 14.11
N GLY A 77 -12.41 4.71 13.72
CA GLY A 77 -12.78 5.36 12.46
C GLY A 77 -12.37 4.53 11.26
N GLY A 78 -13.28 3.68 10.77
CA GLY A 78 -12.97 2.73 9.70
C GLY A 78 -12.41 3.35 8.40
N LEU A 79 -12.68 4.64 8.14
CA LEU A 79 -12.05 5.34 7.02
C LEU A 79 -10.55 5.57 7.25
N ASP A 80 -10.17 5.96 8.47
CA ASP A 80 -8.78 6.20 8.86
C ASP A 80 -7.98 4.89 8.82
N LEU A 81 -8.56 3.79 9.32
CA LEU A 81 -7.96 2.45 9.20
C LEU A 81 -7.72 2.04 7.74
N ARG A 82 -8.65 2.37 6.83
CA ARG A 82 -8.46 2.09 5.40
C ARG A 82 -7.40 3.01 4.78
N HIS A 83 -7.27 4.25 5.23
CA HIS A 83 -6.18 5.11 4.78
C HIS A 83 -4.83 4.60 5.27
N ASP A 84 -4.73 4.16 6.54
CA ASP A 84 -3.51 3.60 7.10
C ASP A 84 -3.12 2.30 6.40
N LEU A 85 -4.07 1.38 6.16
CA LEU A 85 -3.84 0.16 5.37
C LEU A 85 -3.36 0.50 3.95
N GLY A 86 -4.03 1.44 3.27
CA GLY A 86 -3.65 1.87 1.93
C GLY A 86 -2.26 2.52 1.88
N ARG A 87 -1.90 3.29 2.91
CA ARG A 87 -0.56 3.88 3.07
C ARG A 87 0.49 2.78 3.24
N ALA A 88 0.31 1.87 4.20
CA ALA A 88 1.25 0.78 4.47
C ALA A 88 1.46 -0.08 3.22
N TRP A 89 0.37 -0.52 2.58
CA TRP A 89 0.41 -1.26 1.33
C TRP A 89 1.20 -0.55 0.23
N ASN A 90 0.90 0.72 -0.02
CA ASN A 90 1.58 1.48 -1.06
C ASN A 90 3.09 1.65 -0.80
N LEU A 91 3.48 1.75 0.48
CA LEU A 91 4.88 1.81 0.89
C LEU A 91 5.58 0.48 0.64
N LEU A 92 4.97 -0.64 1.04
CA LEU A 92 5.49 -1.99 0.77
C LEU A 92 5.65 -2.23 -0.74
N VAL A 93 4.62 -1.95 -1.54
CA VAL A 93 4.69 -2.03 -3.01
C VAL A 93 5.82 -1.18 -3.56
N ARG A 94 5.98 0.06 -3.08
CA ARG A 94 7.08 0.94 -3.50
C ARG A 94 8.45 0.33 -3.17
N MET A 95 8.60 -0.30 -2.01
CA MET A 95 9.84 -0.97 -1.62
C MET A 95 10.18 -2.15 -2.54
N THR A 96 9.19 -2.82 -3.14
CA THR A 96 9.45 -3.90 -4.11
C THR A 96 9.96 -3.42 -5.48
N ASN A 97 9.83 -2.14 -5.82
CA ASN A 97 10.12 -1.62 -7.17
C ASN A 97 11.52 -1.95 -7.73
N PRO A 98 12.61 -1.95 -6.94
CA PRO A 98 13.93 -2.36 -7.42
C PRO A 98 13.94 -3.77 -8.03
N TRP A 99 13.01 -4.64 -7.62
CA TRP A 99 12.90 -6.02 -8.07
C TRP A 99 11.75 -6.27 -9.05
N ARG A 100 11.19 -5.23 -9.70
CA ARG A 100 10.05 -5.37 -10.62
C ARG A 100 10.29 -6.36 -11.78
N ARG A 101 11.55 -6.60 -12.16
CA ARG A 101 11.93 -7.57 -13.21
C ARG A 101 12.43 -8.90 -12.66
N HIS A 102 12.46 -9.06 -11.34
CA HIS A 102 12.98 -10.26 -10.70
C HIS A 102 11.92 -11.36 -10.65
N PRO A 103 12.29 -12.64 -10.84
CA PRO A 103 11.40 -13.76 -10.57
C PRO A 103 10.76 -13.67 -9.17
N GLY A 104 9.47 -13.99 -9.09
CA GLY A 104 8.68 -13.92 -7.87
C GLY A 104 8.08 -12.54 -7.55
N HIS A 105 8.37 -11.50 -8.34
CA HIS A 105 7.67 -10.21 -8.21
C HIS A 105 6.29 -10.30 -8.88
N ASP A 106 5.22 -10.12 -8.10
CA ASP A 106 3.86 -10.16 -8.62
C ASP A 106 3.44 -8.79 -9.16
N THR A 107 3.83 -8.50 -10.41
CA THR A 107 3.48 -7.23 -11.07
C THR A 107 1.99 -7.03 -11.32
N ALA A 108 1.19 -8.09 -11.30
CA ALA A 108 -0.26 -8.02 -11.52
C ALA A 108 -0.99 -7.63 -10.23
N ARG A 109 -0.58 -8.19 -9.10
CA ARG A 109 -1.22 -7.95 -7.79
C ARG A 109 -0.57 -6.79 -7.04
N TRP A 110 0.75 -6.63 -7.08
CA TRP A 110 1.47 -5.60 -6.32
C TRP A 110 1.47 -4.24 -7.03
N CYS A 111 0.29 -3.65 -7.08
CA CYS A 111 0.08 -2.30 -7.58
C CYS A 111 -0.37 -1.34 -6.48
N ARG A 112 -0.04 -0.06 -6.66
CA ARG A 112 -0.48 0.98 -5.72
C ARG A 112 -1.99 1.18 -5.83
N VAL A 113 -2.64 1.32 -4.68
CA VAL A 113 -4.07 1.67 -4.60
C VAL A 113 -4.21 3.16 -4.30
N THR A 114 -5.14 3.82 -4.98
CA THR A 114 -5.39 5.27 -4.81
C THR A 114 -6.67 5.54 -4.04
N TYR A 115 -7.66 4.64 -4.16
CA TYR A 115 -8.98 4.83 -3.63
C TYR A 115 -9.30 3.73 -2.62
N THR A 116 -10.00 4.12 -1.57
CA THR A 116 -10.44 3.18 -0.53
C THR A 116 -11.42 2.15 -1.09
N ASN A 117 -12.36 2.58 -1.93
CA ASN A 117 -13.36 1.77 -2.60
C ASN A 117 -13.90 2.47 -3.86
N ALA A 118 -14.76 1.79 -4.62
CA ALA A 118 -15.36 2.35 -5.84
C ALA A 118 -16.20 3.62 -5.59
N GLN A 119 -16.79 3.78 -4.41
CA GLN A 119 -17.58 4.98 -4.08
C GLN A 119 -16.67 6.19 -3.88
N SER A 120 -15.59 6.05 -3.12
CA SER A 120 -14.57 7.09 -2.92
C SER A 120 -13.94 7.55 -4.23
N GLU A 121 -13.74 6.62 -5.18
CA GLU A 121 -13.29 6.95 -6.54
C GLU A 121 -14.30 7.86 -7.27
N LYS A 122 -15.59 7.52 -7.21
CA LYS A 122 -16.65 8.34 -7.82
C LYS A 122 -16.75 9.72 -7.16
N ASP A 123 -16.66 9.78 -5.84
CA ASP A 123 -16.75 11.03 -5.08
C ASP A 123 -15.60 11.98 -5.44
N MET A 124 -14.38 11.46 -5.52
CA MET A 124 -13.22 12.23 -5.94
C MET A 124 -13.37 12.74 -7.38
N LYS A 125 -13.79 11.89 -8.32
CA LYS A 125 -14.01 12.29 -9.73
C LYS A 125 -15.04 13.43 -9.85
N ARG A 126 -16.17 13.31 -9.14
CA ARG A 126 -17.18 14.37 -9.08
C ARG A 126 -16.66 15.65 -8.44
N GLY A 127 -15.77 15.54 -7.44
CA GLY A 127 -15.10 16.70 -6.84
C GLY A 127 -14.21 17.44 -7.84
N VAL A 128 -13.37 16.69 -8.57
CA VAL A 128 -12.46 17.24 -9.58
C VAL A 128 -13.23 17.91 -10.72
N GLU A 129 -14.29 17.28 -11.22
CA GLU A 129 -15.14 17.85 -12.27
C GLU A 129 -15.79 19.17 -11.83
N ARG A 130 -16.33 19.22 -10.60
CA ARG A 130 -16.90 20.46 -10.03
C ARG A 130 -15.87 21.56 -9.88
N ALA A 131 -14.66 21.23 -9.40
CA ALA A 131 -13.58 22.20 -9.26
C ALA A 131 -13.13 22.77 -10.61
N ARG A 132 -13.04 21.92 -11.63
CA ARG A 132 -12.72 22.32 -13.01
C ARG A 132 -13.79 23.26 -13.57
N ALA A 133 -15.06 22.88 -13.49
CA ALA A 133 -16.16 23.71 -13.97
C ALA A 133 -16.23 25.07 -13.24
N ALA A 134 -15.98 25.09 -11.93
CA ALA A 134 -15.94 26.34 -11.16
C ALA A 134 -14.78 27.25 -11.59
N ARG A 135 -13.63 26.69 -11.94
CA ARG A 135 -12.48 27.44 -12.45
C ARG A 135 -12.76 28.03 -13.84
N GLU A 136 -13.28 27.21 -14.76
CA GLU A 136 -13.63 27.64 -16.12
C GLU A 136 -14.68 28.77 -16.09
N SER A 137 -15.71 28.68 -15.23
CA SER A 137 -16.70 29.75 -15.04
C SER A 137 -16.11 31.05 -14.47
N ARG A 138 -15.12 30.97 -13.57
CA ARG A 138 -14.45 32.17 -13.05
C ARG A 138 -13.58 32.85 -14.10
N GLU A 139 -12.85 32.06 -14.89
CA GLU A 139 -12.02 32.55 -15.99
C GLU A 139 -12.88 33.20 -17.09
N ALA A 140 -14.03 32.60 -17.42
CA ALA A 140 -14.99 33.16 -18.38
C ALA A 140 -15.68 34.45 -17.88
N ALA A 141 -15.88 34.60 -16.57
CA ALA A 141 -16.46 35.80 -15.99
C ALA A 141 -15.44 36.97 -15.83
N SER A 142 -14.14 36.70 -15.98
CA SER A 142 -13.08 37.72 -15.94
C SER A 142 -12.57 38.15 -17.32
N ALA A 143 -13.10 37.55 -18.39
CA ALA A 143 -12.78 37.86 -19.79
C ALA A 143 -13.85 38.79 -20.39
#